data_AF-A0A524QP50-F1
#
_entry.id   AF-A0A524QP50-F1
#
_cell.length_a   1.000
_cell.length_b   1.000
_cell.length_c   1.000
_cell.angle_alpha   90.00
_cell.angle_beta   90.00
_cell.angle_gamma   90.00
#
_symmetry.space_group_name_H-M   'P 1'
#
loop_
_entity.id
_entity.type
_entity.pdbx_description
1 polymer ?
#
loop_
_entity_poly.entity_id
_entity_poly.type
_entity_poly.pdbx_seq_one_letter_code
_entity_poly.pdbx_strand_id
1 'polypeptide(L)'
;MPSIVKKRSTTQTPSFLPIQIESLRLDKILYFDIYIHTGREVVLYRAKSLPFTERSRAKLMENSIVTIYISYESREAYQQYIEEHLPEILADPKVEEIKKASILYDTSQALVKELMANPTYSENVRRSQDLVESTINYILKGR
;
A
#
# COMPACT_ATOMS: atom_id res chain seq x y z
N MET A 1 41.20 -26.89 0.84
CA MET A 1 40.68 -25.56 0.49
C MET A 1 39.70 -25.71 -0.67
N PRO A 2 38.39 -25.46 -0.47
CA PRO A 2 37.44 -25.45 -1.57
C PRO A 2 36.97 -24.03 -1.91
N SER A 3 37.00 -23.77 -3.21
CA SER A 3 36.66 -22.54 -3.90
C SER A 3 35.19 -22.16 -3.75
N ILE A 4 34.92 -20.91 -3.36
CA ILE A 4 33.58 -20.32 -3.36
C ILE A 4 33.28 -19.87 -4.80
N VAL A 5 32.40 -20.63 -5.47
CA VAL A 5 31.81 -20.26 -6.76
C VAL A 5 30.94 -19.03 -6.53
N LYS A 6 31.42 -17.88 -7.01
CA LYS A 6 30.67 -16.63 -7.06
C LYS A 6 29.58 -16.78 -8.14
N LYS A 7 28.39 -17.27 -7.76
CA LYS A 7 27.20 -17.17 -8.61
C LYS A 7 26.90 -15.69 -8.83
N ARG A 8 27.28 -15.18 -10.00
CA ARG A 8 26.76 -13.92 -10.55
C ARG A 8 25.30 -14.18 -10.91
N SER A 9 24.38 -14.00 -9.96
CA SER A 9 22.98 -13.79 -10.28
C SER A 9 22.89 -12.41 -10.92
N THR A 10 22.35 -12.34 -12.13
CA THR A 10 21.93 -11.13 -12.83
C THR A 10 21.10 -10.25 -11.88
N THR A 11 21.70 -9.20 -11.35
CA THR A 11 21.04 -8.26 -10.43
C THR A 11 20.09 -7.39 -11.23
N GLN A 12 18.85 -7.86 -11.42
CA GLN A 12 17.75 -6.97 -11.78
C GLN A 12 17.57 -6.03 -10.59
N THR A 13 17.82 -4.74 -10.76
CA THR A 13 17.57 -3.76 -9.70
C THR A 13 16.09 -3.90 -9.31
N PRO A 14 15.75 -4.20 -8.05
CA PRO A 14 14.35 -4.31 -7.66
C PRO A 14 13.63 -3.00 -8.00
N SER A 15 12.55 -3.11 -8.78
CA SER A 15 11.69 -1.98 -9.07
C SER A 15 10.88 -1.66 -7.81
N PHE A 16 10.89 -0.39 -7.40
CA PHE A 16 10.20 0.07 -6.20
C PHE A 16 9.06 1.02 -6.57
N LEU A 17 7.95 0.91 -5.85
CA LEU A 17 6.79 1.78 -6.00
C LEU A 17 6.70 2.72 -4.78
N PRO A 18 6.60 4.05 -4.99
CA PRO A 18 6.40 4.98 -3.90
C PRO A 18 4.95 4.92 -3.40
N ILE A 19 4.77 4.92 -2.08
CA ILE A 19 3.47 5.02 -1.41
C ILE A 19 3.55 6.06 -0.28
N GLN A 20 2.41 6.65 0.06
CA GLN A 20 2.29 7.63 1.15
C GLN A 20 2.17 6.91 2.49
N ILE A 21 2.91 7.36 3.51
CA ILE A 21 2.86 6.74 4.85
C ILE A 21 1.45 6.76 5.46
N GLU A 22 0.63 7.75 5.13
CA GLU A 22 -0.73 7.88 5.65
C GLU A 22 -1.73 6.87 5.06
N SER A 23 -1.35 6.15 3.99
CA SER A 23 -2.16 5.02 3.51
C SER A 23 -2.04 3.79 4.42
N LEU A 24 -1.03 3.76 5.30
CA LEU A 24 -0.83 2.69 6.27
C LEU A 24 -1.62 2.93 7.56
N ARG A 25 -2.17 1.86 8.10
CA ARG A 25 -2.95 1.81 9.32
C ARG A 25 -2.07 1.29 10.44
N LEU A 26 -2.22 1.92 11.60
CA LEU A 26 -1.48 1.54 12.78
C LEU A 26 -1.90 0.14 13.25
N ASP A 27 -0.92 -0.59 13.77
CA ASP A 27 -1.07 -1.90 14.40
C ASP A 27 -1.65 -3.00 13.50
N LYS A 28 -1.77 -2.74 12.19
CA LYS A 28 -2.07 -3.76 11.18
C LYS A 28 -0.78 -4.48 10.77
N ILE A 29 -0.92 -5.78 10.51
CA ILE A 29 0.14 -6.61 9.96
C ILE A 29 0.23 -6.33 8.47
N LEU A 30 1.42 -5.96 8.01
CA LEU A 30 1.67 -5.74 6.58
C LEU A 30 2.15 -7.04 5.95
N TYR A 31 1.61 -7.38 4.79
CA TYR A 31 2.03 -8.55 4.00
C TYR A 31 3.14 -8.21 3.00
N PHE A 32 3.71 -7.00 3.09
CA PHE A 32 4.75 -6.49 2.22
C PHE A 32 5.85 -5.78 3.03
N ASP A 33 7.05 -5.74 2.45
CA ASP A 33 8.20 -5.04 3.02
C ASP A 33 8.08 -3.52 2.76
N ILE A 34 8.49 -2.71 3.73
CA ILE A 34 8.63 -1.25 3.59
C ILE A 34 10.10 -0.90 3.46
N TYR A 35 10.39 -0.08 2.46
CA TYR A 35 11.70 0.51 2.22
C TYR A 35 11.64 2.03 2.34
N ILE A 36 12.77 2.64 2.67
CA ILE A 36 12.95 4.09 2.68
C ILE A 36 14.14 4.48 1.81
N HIS A 37 14.09 5.69 1.24
CA HIS A 37 15.20 6.24 0.47
C HIS A 37 16.08 7.10 1.37
N THR A 38 17.35 6.74 1.56
CA THR A 38 18.31 7.47 2.42
C THR A 38 19.12 8.52 1.67
N GLY A 39 18.71 8.85 0.44
CA GLY A 39 19.40 9.78 -0.46
C GLY A 39 20.38 9.11 -1.41
N ARG A 40 20.94 7.96 -1.03
CA ARG A 40 21.90 7.17 -1.86
C ARG A 40 21.34 5.84 -2.32
N GLU A 41 20.46 5.24 -1.51
CA GLU A 41 19.96 3.90 -1.73
C GLU A 41 18.57 3.73 -1.11
N VAL A 42 17.86 2.72 -1.61
CA VAL A 42 16.59 2.25 -1.04
C VAL A 42 16.90 1.10 -0.10
N VAL A 43 16.63 1.26 1.20
CA VAL A 43 16.97 0.28 2.24
C VAL A 43 15.72 -0.26 2.91
N LEU A 44 15.76 -1.53 3.33
CA LEU A 44 14.69 -2.17 4.07
C LEU A 44 14.52 -1.45 5.41
N TYR A 45 13.38 -0.81 5.60
CA TYR A 45 13.00 -0.16 6.86
C TYR A 45 12.23 -1.12 7.76
N ARG A 46 11.33 -1.91 7.17
CA ARG A 46 10.48 -2.84 7.91
C ARG A 46 10.18 -4.07 7.06
N ALA A 47 10.43 -5.25 7.63
CA ALA A 47 10.01 -6.50 7.01
C ALA A 47 8.50 -6.73 7.15
N LYS A 48 7.93 -7.45 6.19
CA LYS A 48 6.57 -8.00 6.24
C LYS A 48 6.35 -8.80 7.53
N SER A 49 5.10 -8.95 7.91
CA SER A 49 4.65 -9.62 9.14
C SER A 49 5.02 -8.90 10.44
N LEU A 50 5.61 -7.71 10.37
CA LEU A 50 5.80 -6.83 11.54
C LEU A 50 4.74 -5.74 11.57
N PRO A 51 4.04 -5.52 12.71
CA PRO A 51 2.90 -4.59 12.79
C PRO A 51 3.32 -3.13 12.68
N PHE A 52 2.77 -2.34 11.76
CA PHE A 52 3.16 -0.94 11.61
C PHE A 52 2.69 -0.08 12.79
N THR A 53 3.53 0.09 13.82
CA THR A 53 3.14 0.77 15.07
C THR A 53 3.29 2.28 15.00
N GLU A 54 2.64 2.99 15.94
CA GLU A 54 2.79 4.45 16.06
C GLU A 54 4.24 4.87 16.30
N ARG A 55 5.03 4.04 17.01
CA ARG A 55 6.47 4.29 17.18
C ARG A 55 7.23 4.28 15.85
N SER A 56 6.87 3.39 14.93
CA SER A 56 7.49 3.34 13.61
C SER A 56 7.06 4.53 12.75
N ARG A 57 5.77 4.90 12.80
CA ARG A 57 5.25 6.09 12.13
C ARG A 57 5.93 7.37 12.64
N ALA A 58 6.01 7.55 13.96
CA ALA A 58 6.66 8.70 14.59
C ALA A 58 8.12 8.86 14.14
N LYS A 59 8.90 7.77 14.13
CA LYS A 59 10.29 7.80 13.65
C LYS A 59 10.42 8.23 12.19
N LEU A 60 9.50 7.82 11.32
CA LEU A 60 9.50 8.25 9.92
C LEU A 60 9.16 9.74 9.81
N MET A 61 8.15 10.20 10.55
CA MET A 61 7.73 11.60 10.58
C MET A 61 8.80 12.53 11.16
N GLU A 62 9.51 12.12 12.22
CA GLU A 62 10.64 12.84 12.81
C GLU A 62 11.77 13.09 11.80
N ASN A 63 11.91 12.20 10.80
CA ASN A 63 12.89 12.31 9.73
C ASN A 63 12.29 12.93 8.45
N SER A 64 11.10 13.52 8.52
CA SER A 64 10.35 14.09 7.38
C SER A 64 10.11 13.09 6.24
N ILE A 65 10.06 11.79 6.55
CA ILE A 65 9.80 10.73 5.58
C ILE A 65 8.28 10.55 5.48
N VAL A 66 7.69 11.14 4.45
CA VAL A 66 6.25 10.99 4.11
C VAL A 66 6.02 9.98 2.98
N THR A 67 7.07 9.71 2.19
CA THR A 67 7.06 8.73 1.11
C THR A 67 7.91 7.53 1.50
N ILE A 68 7.30 6.36 1.48
CA ILE A 68 7.97 5.07 1.65
C ILE A 68 7.85 4.27 0.35
N TYR A 69 8.52 3.13 0.29
CA TYR A 69 8.57 2.31 -0.92
C TYR A 69 8.19 0.87 -0.62
N ILE A 70 7.57 0.22 -1.58
CA ILE A 70 7.32 -1.23 -1.59
C ILE A 70 7.97 -1.82 -2.84
N SER A 71 8.28 -3.12 -2.82
CA SER A 71 8.70 -3.80 -4.05
C SER A 71 7.56 -3.84 -5.07
N TYR A 72 7.88 -3.76 -6.36
CA TYR A 72 6.88 -3.88 -7.43
C TYR A 72 6.10 -5.20 -7.34
N GLU A 73 6.76 -6.28 -6.94
CA GLU A 73 6.13 -7.59 -6.70
C GLU A 73 5.08 -7.55 -5.57
N SER A 74 5.21 -6.62 -4.62
CA SER A 74 4.25 -6.44 -3.52
C SER A 74 3.05 -5.58 -3.90
N ARG A 75 2.95 -5.12 -5.16
CA ARG A 75 1.88 -4.23 -5.61
C ARG A 75 0.49 -4.79 -5.33
N GLU A 76 0.26 -6.07 -5.62
CA GLU A 76 -1.05 -6.72 -5.41
C GLU A 76 -1.39 -6.81 -3.91
N ALA A 77 -0.44 -7.22 -3.08
CA ALA A 77 -0.62 -7.27 -1.63
C ALA A 77 -0.90 -5.89 -1.03
N TYR A 78 -0.24 -4.84 -1.53
CA TYR A 78 -0.54 -3.46 -1.15
C TYR A 78 -1.94 -3.03 -1.59
N GLN A 79 -2.35 -3.37 -2.81
CA GLN A 79 -3.67 -3.03 -3.32
C GLN A 79 -4.78 -3.69 -2.47
N GLN A 80 -4.66 -4.98 -2.18
CA GLN A 80 -5.59 -5.70 -1.30
C GLN A 80 -5.67 -5.09 0.10
N TYR A 81 -4.52 -4.71 0.66
CA TYR A 81 -4.45 -4.03 1.95
C TYR A 81 -5.20 -2.70 1.95
N ILE A 82 -5.06 -1.89 0.89
CA ILE A 82 -5.80 -0.63 0.77
C ILE A 82 -7.29 -0.88 0.66
N GLU A 83 -7.72 -1.86 -0.14
CA GLU A 83 -9.12 -2.24 -0.30
C GLU A 83 -9.74 -2.71 1.03
N GLU A 84 -9.06 -3.57 1.77
CA GLU A 84 -9.52 -4.10 3.07
C GLU A 84 -9.71 -2.97 4.11
N HIS A 85 -8.86 -1.95 4.07
CA HIS A 85 -8.86 -0.88 5.06
C HIS A 85 -9.43 0.45 4.55
N LEU A 86 -9.94 0.49 3.32
CA LEU A 86 -10.48 1.70 2.70
C LEU A 86 -11.56 2.38 3.58
N PRO A 87 -12.54 1.67 4.16
CA PRO A 87 -13.54 2.31 5.03
C PRO A 87 -12.91 2.99 6.25
N GLU A 88 -11.87 2.38 6.83
CA GLU A 88 -11.17 2.94 7.97
C GLU A 88 -10.36 4.20 7.58
N ILE A 89 -9.74 4.20 6.40
CA ILE A 89 -8.97 5.33 5.85
C ILE A 89 -9.91 6.53 5.60
N LEU A 90 -11.07 6.30 4.99
CA LEU A 90 -12.04 7.35 4.69
C LEU A 90 -12.65 7.96 5.96
N ALA A 91 -12.79 7.18 7.02
CA ALA A 91 -13.31 7.63 8.30
C ALA A 91 -12.27 8.36 9.18
N ASP A 92 -10.98 8.30 8.85
CA ASP A 92 -9.92 8.87 9.69
C ASP A 92 -9.86 10.41 9.56
N PRO A 93 -10.09 11.19 10.63
CA PRO A 93 -10.01 12.65 10.58
C PRO A 93 -8.58 13.18 10.42
N LYS A 94 -7.55 12.33 10.59
CA LYS A 94 -6.13 12.71 10.41
C LYS A 94 -5.69 12.66 8.95
N VAL A 95 -6.48 12.06 8.07
CA VAL A 95 -6.20 12.01 6.63
C VAL A 95 -6.91 13.19 5.97
N GLU A 96 -6.18 13.99 5.19
CA GLU A 96 -6.76 15.11 4.46
C GLU A 96 -7.83 14.63 3.46
N GLU A 97 -8.93 15.39 3.33
CA GLU A 97 -10.06 15.02 2.44
C GLU A 97 -9.63 14.82 0.98
N ILE A 98 -8.72 15.65 0.48
CA ILE A 98 -8.19 15.50 -0.89
C ILE A 98 -7.44 14.18 -1.05
N LYS A 99 -6.67 13.75 -0.04
CA LYS A 99 -5.99 12.45 -0.04
C LYS A 99 -6.99 11.30 0.01
N LYS A 100 -8.03 11.39 0.85
CA LYS A 100 -9.11 10.39 0.90
C LYS A 100 -9.76 10.19 -0.47
N ALA A 101 -10.12 11.28 -1.13
CA ALA A 101 -10.69 11.26 -2.47
C ALA A 101 -9.74 10.62 -3.50
N SER A 102 -8.43 10.93 -3.44
CA SER A 102 -7.44 10.29 -4.32
C SER A 102 -7.33 8.79 -4.08
N ILE A 103 -7.21 8.35 -2.82
CA ILE A 103 -7.11 6.93 -2.47
C ILE A 103 -8.37 6.19 -2.94
N LEU A 104 -9.55 6.76 -2.70
CA LEU A 104 -10.81 6.20 -3.17
C LEU A 104 -10.84 6.06 -4.69
N TYR A 105 -10.46 7.12 -5.41
CA TYR A 105 -10.45 7.14 -6.87
C TYR A 105 -9.49 6.11 -7.46
N ASP A 106 -8.26 6.04 -6.96
CA ASP A 106 -7.23 5.12 -7.46
C ASP A 106 -7.62 3.66 -7.19
N THR A 107 -8.16 3.38 -6.00
CA THR A 107 -8.66 2.05 -5.63
C THR A 107 -9.84 1.64 -6.51
N SER A 108 -10.76 2.58 -6.78
CA SER A 108 -11.92 2.38 -7.67
C SER A 108 -11.48 2.06 -9.10
N GLN A 109 -10.54 2.85 -9.63
CA GLN A 109 -9.97 2.63 -10.95
C GLN A 109 -9.30 1.26 -11.06
N ALA A 110 -8.53 0.85 -10.05
CA ALA A 110 -7.84 -0.42 -10.04
C ALA A 110 -8.83 -1.60 -10.04
N LEU A 111 -9.85 -1.55 -9.19
CA LEU A 111 -10.88 -2.58 -9.10
C LEU A 111 -11.72 -2.70 -10.38
N VAL A 112 -12.11 -1.57 -10.98
CA VAL A 112 -12.84 -1.59 -12.26
C VAL A 112 -11.98 -2.19 -13.37
N LYS A 113 -10.69 -1.86 -13.45
CA LYS A 113 -9.76 -2.46 -14.42
C LYS A 113 -9.64 -3.97 -14.20
N GLU A 114 -9.56 -4.42 -12.96
CA GLU A 114 -9.45 -5.84 -12.60
C GLU A 114 -10.74 -6.61 -12.96
N LEU A 115 -11.90 -6.04 -12.66
CA LEU A 115 -13.20 -6.59 -13.04
C LEU A 115 -13.34 -6.70 -14.56
N MET A 116 -12.94 -5.66 -15.30
CA MET A 116 -12.99 -5.67 -16.77
C MET A 116 -12.04 -6.70 -17.38
N ALA A 117 -10.87 -6.92 -16.76
CA ALA A 117 -9.91 -7.92 -17.20
C ALA A 117 -10.40 -9.35 -16.92
N ASN A 118 -11.11 -9.57 -15.80
CA ASN A 118 -11.57 -10.88 -15.35
C ASN A 118 -13.04 -10.82 -14.88
N PRO A 119 -14.02 -10.67 -15.79
CA PRO A 119 -15.41 -10.37 -15.45
C PRO A 119 -16.19 -11.54 -14.86
N THR A 120 -15.70 -12.78 -14.98
CA THR A 120 -16.36 -14.00 -14.49
C THR A 120 -15.89 -14.43 -13.10
N TYR A 121 -14.88 -13.75 -12.53
CA TYR A 121 -14.42 -14.04 -11.17
C TYR A 121 -15.37 -13.39 -10.16
N SER A 122 -16.11 -14.24 -9.43
CA SER A 122 -17.09 -13.82 -8.42
C SER A 122 -16.48 -12.96 -7.31
N GLU A 123 -15.21 -13.17 -7.00
CA GLU A 123 -14.46 -12.34 -6.04
C GLU A 123 -14.32 -10.87 -6.50
N ASN A 124 -14.07 -10.64 -7.80
CA ASN A 124 -13.95 -9.29 -8.35
C ASN A 124 -15.29 -8.55 -8.32
N VAL A 125 -16.39 -9.27 -8.52
CA VAL A 125 -17.75 -8.73 -8.38
C VAL A 125 -18.00 -8.29 -6.94
N ARG A 126 -17.67 -9.13 -5.94
CA ARG A 126 -17.82 -8.80 -4.52
C ARG A 126 -16.97 -7.58 -4.13
N ARG A 127 -15.67 -7.57 -4.46
CA ARG A 127 -14.76 -6.45 -4.17
C ARG A 127 -15.24 -5.14 -4.82
N SER A 128 -15.84 -5.22 -6.00
CA SER A 128 -16.42 -4.06 -6.67
C SER A 128 -17.67 -3.53 -5.94
N GLN A 129 -18.52 -4.41 -5.40
CA GLN A 129 -19.69 -4.02 -4.60
C GLN A 129 -19.27 -3.29 -3.32
N ASP A 130 -18.30 -3.83 -2.58
CA ASP A 130 -17.79 -3.24 -1.33
C ASP A 130 -17.22 -1.82 -1.56
N LEU A 131 -16.55 -1.62 -2.70
CA LEU A 131 -16.01 -0.31 -3.08
C LEU A 131 -17.12 0.69 -3.46
N VAL A 132 -18.15 0.27 -4.18
CA VAL A 132 -19.30 1.14 -4.50
C VAL A 132 -20.00 1.58 -3.22
N GLU A 133 -20.20 0.67 -2.27
CA GLU A 133 -20.77 1.00 -0.95
C GLU A 133 -19.89 2.02 -0.20
N SER A 134 -18.58 1.80 -0.16
CA SER A 134 -17.62 2.73 0.46
C SER A 134 -17.67 4.12 -0.20
N THR A 135 -17.79 4.17 -1.52
CA THR A 135 -17.91 5.42 -2.29
C THR A 135 -19.20 6.17 -1.95
N ILE A 136 -20.34 5.47 -1.93
CA ILE A 136 -21.64 6.05 -1.59
C ILE A 136 -21.61 6.59 -0.15
N ASN A 137 -21.11 5.81 0.80
CA ASN A 137 -21.00 6.23 2.19
C ASN A 137 -20.14 7.47 2.37
N TYR A 138 -19.02 7.57 1.63
CA TYR A 138 -18.15 8.75 1.67
C TYR A 138 -18.84 10.00 1.10
N ILE A 139 -19.46 9.87 -0.08
CA ILE A 139 -20.18 10.99 -0.72
C ILE A 139 -21.37 11.45 0.14
N LEU A 140 -22.14 10.52 0.71
CA LEU A 140 -23.30 10.83 1.54
C LEU A 140 -22.94 11.47 2.88
N LYS A 141 -21.76 11.17 3.45
CA LYS A 141 -21.24 11.84 4.66
C LYS A 141 -20.70 13.26 4.41
N GLY A 142 -20.44 13.63 3.16
CA GLY A 142 -20.06 14.98 2.76
C GLY A 142 -21.24 15.97 2.66
N ARG A 143 -22.39 15.64 3.25
CA ARG A 143 -23.57 16.51 3.40
C ARG A 143 -23.84 16.83 4.87
#